data_AF-A0A7G8IML4-F1
#
_entry.id   AF-A0A7G8IML4-F1
#
_cell.length_a   1.000
_cell.length_b   1.000
_cell.length_c   1.000
_cell.angle_alpha   90.00
_cell.angle_beta   90.00
_cell.angle_gamma   90.00
#
_symmetry.space_group_name_H-M   'P 1'
#
loop_
_entity.id
_entity.type
_entity.pdbx_description
1 polymer ?
#
loop_
_entity_poly.entity_id
_entity_poly.type
_entity_poly.pdbx_seq_one_letter_code
_entity_poly.pdbx_strand_id
1 'polypeptide(L)'
;MRSLHNLWLAALTAVASLLTLSTPTQAQSSLLESVKRNPSEARALCQQFMSFNARGESALSPESIALVAGQRNLSNTDAEIVVTYAIGINCPDVR
;
A
#
# COMPACT_ATOMS: atom_id res chain seq x y z
N MET A 1 -49.96 -24.59 -26.91
CA MET A 1 -50.11 -23.33 -26.15
C MET A 1 -49.42 -23.30 -24.78
N ARG A 2 -48.96 -24.44 -24.21
CA ARG A 2 -48.15 -24.46 -22.97
C ARG A 2 -46.64 -24.24 -23.18
N SER A 3 -46.09 -24.60 -24.33
CA SER A 3 -44.64 -24.44 -24.60
C SER A 3 -44.18 -23.00 -24.88
N LEU A 4 -45.07 -22.07 -25.28
CA LEU A 4 -44.69 -20.66 -25.46
C LEU A 4 -44.57 -19.89 -24.14
N HIS A 5 -45.30 -20.29 -23.10
CA HIS A 5 -45.22 -19.63 -21.78
C HIS A 5 -43.90 -19.95 -21.06
N ASN A 6 -43.36 -21.17 -21.22
CA ASN A 6 -42.09 -21.56 -20.60
C ASN A 6 -40.87 -20.87 -21.24
N LEU A 7 -40.96 -20.51 -22.53
CA LEU A 7 -39.90 -19.78 -23.22
C LEU A 7 -39.82 -18.31 -22.78
N TRP A 8 -40.95 -17.70 -22.40
CA TRP A 8 -40.98 -16.33 -21.86
C TRP A 8 -40.43 -16.23 -20.43
N LEU A 9 -40.65 -17.25 -19.59
CA LEU A 9 -40.07 -17.34 -18.24
C LEU A 9 -38.55 -17.60 -18.25
N ALA A 10 -38.04 -18.34 -19.24
CA ALA A 10 -36.60 -18.59 -19.38
C ALA A 10 -35.82 -17.35 -19.87
N ALA A 11 -36.47 -16.44 -20.61
CA ALA A 11 -35.82 -15.22 -21.11
C ALA A 11 -35.65 -14.15 -20.02
N LEU A 12 -36.51 -14.13 -18.99
CA LEU A 12 -36.45 -13.14 -17.90
C LEU A 12 -35.40 -13.45 -16.83
N THR A 13 -34.93 -14.69 -16.72
CA THR A 13 -33.93 -15.10 -15.71
C THR A 13 -32.48 -14.98 -16.19
N ALA A 14 -32.24 -14.91 -17.50
CA ALA A 14 -30.88 -14.83 -18.06
C ALA A 14 -30.24 -13.42 -17.98
N VAL A 15 -31.03 -12.35 -17.80
CA VAL A 15 -30.51 -10.97 -17.80
C VAL A 15 -30.00 -10.53 -16.42
N ALA A 16 -30.38 -11.22 -15.33
CA ALA A 16 -30.07 -10.80 -13.97
C ALA A 16 -28.65 -11.18 -13.47
N SER A 17 -27.87 -11.95 -14.25
CA SER A 17 -26.59 -12.53 -13.76
C SER A 17 -25.32 -11.76 -14.17
N LEU A 18 -25.45 -10.62 -14.87
CA LEU A 18 -24.29 -9.89 -15.43
C LEU A 18 -23.78 -8.72 -14.56
N LEU A 19 -24.35 -8.49 -13.37
CA LEU A 19 -24.11 -7.25 -12.60
C LEU A 19 -23.19 -7.38 -11.36
N THR A 20 -22.47 -8.49 -11.16
CA THR A 20 -21.57 -8.64 -10.00
C THR A 20 -20.10 -8.84 -10.37
N LEU A 21 -19.60 -8.13 -11.39
CA LEU A 21 -18.17 -7.88 -11.54
C LEU A 21 -17.75 -6.81 -10.52
N SER A 22 -17.61 -7.20 -9.25
CA SER A 22 -16.96 -6.38 -8.24
C SER A 22 -15.47 -6.26 -8.61
N THR A 23 -15.10 -5.19 -9.32
CA THR A 23 -13.68 -4.86 -9.44
C THR A 23 -13.18 -4.55 -8.04
N PRO A 24 -12.06 -5.16 -7.58
CA PRO A 24 -11.49 -4.79 -6.31
C PRO A 24 -11.10 -3.32 -6.39
N THR A 25 -11.88 -2.46 -5.72
CA THR A 25 -11.50 -1.06 -5.54
C THR A 25 -10.28 -1.07 -4.63
N GLN A 26 -9.10 -0.89 -5.23
CA GLN A 26 -7.85 -0.80 -4.48
C GLN A 26 -7.81 0.58 -3.81
N ALA A 27 -8.50 0.71 -2.67
CA ALA A 27 -8.37 1.86 -1.79
C ALA A 27 -7.05 1.81 -0.98
N GLN A 28 -5.96 1.33 -1.59
CA GLN A 28 -4.64 1.33 -0.96
C GLN A 28 -3.95 2.65 -1.30
N SER A 29 -3.54 3.39 -0.27
CA SER A 29 -2.74 4.60 -0.42
C SER A 29 -1.48 4.30 -1.21
N SER A 30 -1.23 5.08 -2.27
CA SER A 30 -0.03 4.96 -3.10
C SER A 30 1.26 5.23 -2.33
N LEU A 31 1.17 5.88 -1.16
CA LEU A 31 2.31 6.24 -0.31
C LEU A 31 3.22 5.05 0.02
N LEU A 32 2.63 3.89 0.31
CA LEU A 32 3.37 2.71 0.77
C LEU A 32 3.61 1.68 -0.33
N GLU A 33 2.96 1.81 -1.49
CA GLU A 33 3.02 0.80 -2.55
C GLU A 33 4.44 0.58 -3.06
N SER A 34 5.26 1.63 -3.14
CA SER A 34 6.66 1.51 -3.58
C SER A 34 7.46 0.63 -2.62
N VAL A 35 7.44 0.94 -1.32
CA VAL A 35 8.15 0.16 -0.29
C VAL A 35 7.60 -1.26 -0.18
N LYS A 36 6.27 -1.43 -0.30
CA LYS A 36 5.60 -2.74 -0.25
C LYS A 36 6.04 -3.67 -1.37
N ARG A 37 6.15 -3.16 -2.59
CA ARG A 37 6.37 -3.98 -3.79
C ARG A 37 7.85 -4.03 -4.20
N ASN A 38 8.69 -3.18 -3.63
CA ASN A 38 10.09 -3.06 -3.99
C ASN A 38 11.01 -3.43 -2.79
N PRO A 39 11.46 -4.70 -2.69
CA PRO A 39 12.33 -5.12 -1.59
C PRO A 39 13.70 -4.42 -1.61
N SER A 40 14.16 -3.96 -2.77
CA SER A 40 15.42 -3.21 -2.88
C SER A 40 15.30 -1.83 -2.24
N GLU A 41 14.17 -1.14 -2.46
CA GLU A 41 13.88 0.14 -1.82
C GLU A 41 13.70 -0.01 -0.31
N ALA A 42 12.99 -1.05 0.15
CA ALA A 42 12.86 -1.32 1.58
C ALA A 42 14.22 -1.53 2.26
N ARG A 43 15.13 -2.28 1.61
CA ARG A 43 16.51 -2.48 2.12
C ARG A 43 17.32 -1.19 2.13
N ALA A 44 17.20 -0.35 1.11
CA ALA A 44 17.88 0.94 1.06
C ALA A 44 17.42 1.86 2.20
N LEU A 45 16.11 1.88 2.50
CA LEU A 45 15.58 2.59 3.66
C LEU A 45 16.12 2.01 4.98
N CYS A 46 16.14 0.68 5.15
CA CYS A 46 16.73 0.08 6.34
C CYS A 46 18.20 0.48 6.52
N GLN A 47 19.01 0.46 5.45
CA GLN A 47 20.41 0.88 5.50
C GLN A 47 20.57 2.34 5.89
N GLN A 48 19.71 3.21 5.34
CA GLN A 48 19.68 4.61 5.73
C GLN A 48 19.36 4.77 7.21
N PHE A 49 18.34 4.09 7.73
CA PHE A 49 17.95 4.19 9.13
C PHE A 49 19.02 3.64 10.09
N MET A 50 19.69 2.54 9.71
CA MET A 50 20.85 2.04 10.44
C MET A 50 21.99 3.08 10.49
N SER A 51 22.17 3.88 9.44
CA SER A 51 23.15 4.97 9.45
C SER A 51 22.80 6.07 10.45
N PHE A 52 21.50 6.29 10.72
CA PHE A 52 21.04 7.24 11.74
C PHE A 52 21.34 6.69 13.13
N ASN A 53 21.02 5.43 13.38
CA ASN A 53 21.33 4.78 14.64
C ASN A 53 22.84 4.71 14.93
N ALA A 54 23.67 4.53 13.91
CA ALA A 54 25.13 4.57 14.04
C ALA A 54 25.66 5.94 14.53
N ARG A 55 24.87 7.01 14.35
CA ARG A 55 25.14 8.37 14.88
C ARG A 55 24.43 8.65 16.21
N GLY A 56 23.71 7.67 16.77
CA GLY A 56 22.88 7.85 17.96
C GLY A 56 21.55 8.54 17.70
N GLU A 57 21.12 8.66 16.45
CA GLU A 57 19.85 9.28 16.05
C GLU A 57 18.78 8.20 15.84
N SER A 58 17.55 8.47 16.28
CA SER A 58 16.40 7.62 15.95
C SER A 58 15.93 7.92 14.53
N ALA A 59 15.53 6.88 13.79
CA ALA A 59 14.91 7.05 12.48
C ALA A 59 13.57 7.83 12.53
N LEU A 60 12.93 7.87 13.71
CA LEU A 60 11.71 8.61 13.97
C LEU A 60 11.97 10.00 14.59
N SER A 61 13.23 10.45 14.66
CA SER A 61 13.53 11.83 15.05
C SER A 61 12.99 12.83 14.01
N PRO A 62 12.56 14.04 14.42
CA PRO A 62 12.10 15.08 13.49
C PRO A 62 13.11 15.37 12.38
N GLU A 63 14.40 15.36 12.70
CA GLU A 63 15.50 15.61 11.76
C GLU A 63 15.61 14.47 10.73
N SER A 64 15.53 13.21 11.17
CA SER A 64 15.57 12.05 10.27
C SER A 64 14.35 11.99 9.36
N ILE A 65 13.16 12.29 9.90
CA ILE A 65 11.91 12.37 9.13
C ILE A 65 12.02 13.46 8.07
N ALA A 66 12.49 14.66 8.42
CA ALA A 66 12.67 15.76 7.48
C ALA A 66 13.67 15.42 6.36
N LEU A 67 14.74 14.69 6.68
CA LEU A 67 15.72 14.23 5.69
C LEU A 67 15.07 13.26 4.68
N VAL A 68 14.34 12.26 5.18
CA VAL A 68 13.63 11.29 4.32
C VAL A 68 12.54 11.98 3.48
N ALA A 69 11.82 12.93 4.09
CA ALA A 69 10.80 13.72 3.41
C ALA A 69 11.39 14.49 2.22
N GLY A 70 12.51 15.19 2.43
CA GLY A 70 13.21 15.92 1.38
C GLY A 70 13.73 15.01 0.25
N GLN A 71 14.30 13.86 0.59
CA GLN A 71 14.83 12.92 -0.40
C GLN A 71 13.75 12.26 -1.28
N ARG A 72 12.56 12.08 -0.73
CA ARG A 72 11.47 11.36 -1.41
C ARG A 72 10.32 12.28 -1.87
N ASN A 73 10.50 13.60 -1.72
CA ASN A 73 9.49 14.61 -2.05
C ASN A 73 8.14 14.32 -1.37
N LEU A 74 8.19 14.05 -0.06
CA LEU A 74 7.04 13.76 0.79
C LEU A 74 6.78 14.89 1.79
N SER A 75 5.57 14.95 2.33
CA SER A 75 5.35 15.69 3.58
C SER A 75 6.06 14.98 4.74
N ASN A 76 6.34 15.70 5.83
CA ASN A 76 6.92 15.07 7.03
C ASN A 76 6.01 13.97 7.58
N THR A 77 4.69 14.16 7.54
CA THR A 77 3.70 13.16 7.96
C THR A 77 3.76 11.90 7.09
N ASP A 78 3.82 12.07 5.77
CA ASP A 78 3.93 10.94 4.85
C ASP A 78 5.27 10.20 5.01
N ALA A 79 6.35 10.94 5.24
CA ALA A 79 7.66 10.36 5.52
C ALA A 79 7.67 9.57 6.83
N GLU A 80 7.08 10.08 7.90
CA GLU A 80 6.93 9.37 9.19
C GLU A 80 6.17 8.05 9.01
N ILE A 81 5.08 8.05 8.22
CA ILE A 81 4.31 6.84 7.89
C ILE A 81 5.19 5.83 7.14
N VAL A 82 5.96 6.27 6.14
CA VAL A 82 6.89 5.41 5.39
C VAL A 82 7.95 4.82 6.31
N VAL A 83 8.59 5.66 7.14
CA VAL A 83 9.67 5.22 8.05
C VAL A 83 9.14 4.15 8.99
N THR A 84 8.02 4.43 9.66
CA THR A 84 7.35 3.48 10.57
C THR A 84 7.02 2.17 9.87
N TYR A 85 6.46 2.25 8.66
CA TYR A 85 6.09 1.08 7.87
C TYR A 85 7.30 0.24 7.46
N ALA A 86 8.35 0.88 6.94
CA ALA A 86 9.58 0.20 6.51
C ALA A 86 10.27 -0.51 7.68
N ILE A 87 10.34 0.14 8.85
CA ILE A 87 10.87 -0.46 10.08
C ILE A 87 10.07 -1.72 10.44
N GLY A 88 8.74 -1.61 10.49
CA GLY A 88 7.86 -2.71 10.90
C GLY A 88 7.84 -3.91 9.96
N ILE A 89 8.28 -3.74 8.70
CA ILE A 89 8.29 -4.82 7.70
C ILE A 89 9.59 -5.63 7.71
N ASN A 90 10.77 -5.00 7.68
CA ASN A 90 12.04 -5.73 7.42
C ASN A 90 13.30 -5.07 8.01
N CYS A 91 13.20 -4.12 8.96
CA CYS A 91 14.39 -3.50 9.56
C CYS A 91 14.55 -3.84 11.06
N PRO A 92 14.81 -5.11 11.45
CA PRO A 92 14.82 -5.53 12.86
C PRO A 92 15.90 -4.87 13.71
N ASP A 93 16.98 -4.39 13.09
CA ASP A 93 18.12 -3.78 13.77
C ASP A 93 18.00 -2.26 13.93
N VAL A 94 16.94 -1.65 13.38
CA VAL A 94 16.69 -0.20 13.50
C VAL A 94 16.00 0.10 14.83
N ARG A 95 16.48 1.12 15.54
CA ARG A 95 16.01 1.57 16.86
C ARG A 95 15.52 3.02 16.86
#